data_AF-A0A2W0ASP0-F1
#
_entry.id   AF-A0A2W0ASP0-F1
#
_cell.length_a   1.000
_cell.length_b   1.000
_cell.length_c   1.000
_cell.angle_alpha   90.00
_cell.angle_beta   90.00
_cell.angle_gamma   90.00
#
_symmetry.space_group_name_H-M   'P 1'
#
loop_
_entity.id
_entity.type
_entity.pdbx_description
1 polymer ?
#
loop_
_entity_poly.entity_id
_entity_poly.type
_entity_poly.pdbx_seq_one_letter_code
_entity_poly.pdbx_strand_id
1 'polypeptide(L)' 'MAVRLALDTNRYTDLCRGNVSVVETVEVADQVWLPFIVLGELRAGFAVGSRERATKPSCAVFY' A
#
# COMPACT_ATOMS: atom_id res chain seq x y z
N MET A 1 17.34 16.69 2.76
CA MET A 1 17.72 15.30 3.08
C MET A 1 16.68 14.43 2.40
N ALA A 2 17.05 13.49 1.52
CA ALA A 2 16.06 12.73 0.77
C ALA A 2 15.39 11.67 1.66
N VAL A 3 14.07 11.67 1.73
CA VAL A 3 13.25 10.73 2.52
C VAL A 3 12.85 9.55 1.64
N ARG A 4 13.32 8.36 2.01
CA ARG A 4 12.95 7.10 1.35
C ARG A 4 12.05 6.30 2.28
N LEU A 5 10.85 6.00 1.82
CA LEU A 5 9.84 5.29 2.59
C LEU A 5 9.68 3.87 2.05
N ALA A 6 9.66 2.87 2.93
CA ALA A 6 9.24 1.52 2.58
C ALA A 6 7.88 1.26 3.24
N LEU A 7 6.88 0.87 2.46
CA LEU A 7 5.54 0.58 2.97
C LEU A 7 5.42 -0.90 3.29
N ASP A 8 4.99 -1.23 4.51
CA ASP A 8 4.50 -2.57 4.83
C ASP A 8 3.03 -2.74 4.41
N THR A 9 2.50 -3.95 4.58
CA THR A 9 1.14 -4.32 4.19
C THR A 9 0.07 -3.54 4.96
N ASN A 10 0.36 -3.17 6.22
CA ASN A 10 -0.56 -2.40 7.06
C ASN A 10 -0.60 -0.93 6.62
N ARG A 11 0.56 -0.29 6.43
CA ARG A 11 0.67 1.09 5.96
C ARG A 11 0.13 1.23 4.54
N TYR A 12 0.36 0.25 3.66
CA TYR A 12 -0.28 0.21 2.34
C TYR A 12 -1.81 0.15 2.45
N THR A 13 -2.34 -0.69 3.34
CA THR A 13 -3.78 -0.77 3.57
C THR A 13 -4.35 0.54 4.12
N ASP A 14 -3.65 1.18 5.06
CA ASP A 14 -4.04 2.48 5.62
C ASP A 14 -3.99 3.60 4.56
N LEU A 15 -2.99 3.58 3.67
CA LEU A 15 -2.89 4.47 2.52
C LEU A 15 -4.11 4.29 1.59
N CYS A 16 -4.45 3.06 1.24
CA CYS A 16 -5.63 2.77 0.42
C CYS A 16 -6.96 3.17 1.08
N ARG A 17 -7.01 3.20 2.41
CA ARG A 17 -8.16 3.69 3.18
C ARG A 17 -8.23 5.22 3.28
N GLY A 18 -7.22 5.92 2.77
CA GLY A 18 -7.13 7.38 2.83
C GLY A 18 -6.82 7.88 4.23
N ASN A 19 -6.07 7.11 5.03
CA ASN A 19 -5.61 7.60 6.34
C ASN A 19 -4.72 8.83 6.14
N VAL A 20 -5.18 9.99 6.63
CA VAL A 20 -4.55 11.30 6.44
C VAL A 20 -3.06 11.29 6.80
N SER A 21 -2.69 10.74 7.96
CA SER A 21 -1.29 10.68 8.41
C SER A 21 -0.39 9.90 7.46
N VAL A 22 -0.90 8.82 6.86
CA VAL A 22 -0.14 7.97 5.94
C VAL A 22 -0.05 8.64 4.57
N VAL A 23 -1.13 9.27 4.11
CA VAL A 23 -1.16 10.04 2.85
C VAL A 23 -0.15 11.18 2.91
N GLU A 24 -0.20 12.02 3.95
CA GLU A 24 0.74 13.14 4.12
C GLU A 24 2.19 12.68 4.16
N THR A 25 2.47 11.56 4.83
CA THR A 25 3.82 10.98 4.89
C THR A 25 4.32 10.48 3.53
N VAL A 26 3.42 9.88 2.74
CA VAL A 26 3.72 9.37 1.40
C VAL A 26 3.91 10.52 0.41
N GLU A 27 3.12 11.59 0.51
CA GLU A 27 3.19 12.76 -0.38
C GLU A 27 4.51 13.53 -0.26
N VAL A 28 5.13 13.54 0.92
CA VAL A 28 6.42 14.22 1.15
C VAL A 28 7.65 13.32 0.93
N ALA A 29 7.46 12.04 0.60
CA ALA A 29 8.56 11.11 0.38
C ALA A 29 9.14 11.28 -1.03
N ASP A 30 10.47 11.40 -1.13
CA ASP A 30 11.16 11.44 -2.43
C ASP A 30 11.02 10.12 -3.19
N GLN A 31 10.97 9.00 -2.46
CA GLN A 31 10.80 7.67 -3.01
C GLN A 31 9.97 6.79 -2.08
N VAL A 32 9.04 6.05 -2.67
CA VAL A 32 8.21 5.07 -1.98
C VAL A 32 8.50 3.70 -2.56
N TRP A 33 8.93 2.80 -1.70
CA TRP A 33 9.27 1.43 -2.03
C TRP A 33 8.24 0.48 -1.44
N LEU A 34 7.87 -0.53 -2.22
CA LEU A 34 7.00 -1.62 -1.76
C LEU A 34 7.83 -2.91 -1.76
N PRO A 35 8.24 -3.42 -0.58
CA PRO A 35 9.03 -4.64 -0.50
C PRO A 35 8.32 -5.82 -1.18
N PHE A 36 9.10 -6.68 -1.85
CA PHE A 36 8.54 -7.81 -2.62
C PHE A 36 7.66 -8.74 -1.76
N ILE A 37 8.00 -8.94 -0.48
CA ILE A 37 7.21 -9.76 0.44
C ILE A 37 5.79 -9.20 0.64
N VAL A 38 5.65 -7.87 0.67
CA VAL A 38 4.35 -7.18 0.82
C VAL A 38 3.47 -7.46 -0.40
N LEU A 39 4.04 -7.58 -1.60
CA LEU A 39 3.29 -8.00 -2.79
C LEU A 39 2.71 -9.41 -2.62
N GLY A 40 3.49 -10.32 -2.04
CA GLY A 40 3.05 -11.68 -1.73
C GLY A 40 1.90 -11.68 -0.73
N GLU A 41 2.01 -10.91 0.34
CA GLU A 41 0.97 -10.77 1.35
C GLU A 41 -0.32 -10.15 0.79
N LEU A 42 -0.20 -9.11 -0.06
CA LEU A 42 -1.36 -8.50 -0.70
C LEU A 42 -2.07 -9.48 -1.64
N ARG A 43 -1.32 -10.19 -2.50
CA ARG A 43 -1.89 -11.20 -3.42
C ARG A 43 -2.55 -12.34 -2.66
N ALA A 44 -1.91 -12.85 -1.60
CA ALA A 44 -2.50 -13.88 -0.75
C ALA A 44 -3.74 -13.36 -0.02
N GLY A 45 -3.70 -12.13 0.49
CA GLY A 45 -4.82 -11.45 1.13
C GLY A 45 -6.01 -11.24 0.20
N PHE A 46 -5.78 -10.95 -1.08
CA PHE A 46 -6.84 -10.89 -2.10
C PHE A 46 -7.39 -12.27 -2.44
N ALA A 47 -6.54 -13.28 -2.61
CA ALA A 47 -6.96 -14.63 -2.97
C ALA A 47 -7.78 -15.33 -1.87
N VAL A 48 -7.45 -15.07 -0.59
CA VAL A 48 -8.13 -15.68 0.56
C VAL A 48 -9.27 -14.80 1.09
N GLY A 49 -9.19 -13.49 0.88
CA GLY A 49 -10.17 -12.52 1.36
C GLY A 49 -11.37 -12.39 0.41
N SER A 50 -12.57 -12.68 0.90
CA SER A 50 -13.88 -12.45 0.24
C SER A 50 -14.19 -10.99 -0.17
N ARG A 51 -13.22 -10.07 -0.03
CA ARG A 51 -13.25 -8.63 -0.34
C ARG A 51 -12.78 -8.27 -1.75
N GLU A 52 -12.52 -9.26 -2.60
CA GLU A 52 -12.23 -9.06 -4.04
C GLU A 52 -13.32 -8.22 -4.76
N ARG A 53 -14.55 -8.19 -4.23
CA ARG A 53 -15.67 -7.42 -4.80
C ARG A 53 -15.74 -5.93 -4.45
N ALA A 54 -14.89 -5.40 -3.55
CA ALA A 54 -15.03 -4.01 -3.06
C ALA A 54 -13.75 -3.18 -3.04
N THR A 55 -12.62 -3.72 -3.49
CA THR A 55 -11.37 -2.96 -3.56
C THR A 55 -11.46 -1.92 -4.67
N LYS A 56 -11.33 -0.63 -4.31
CA LYS A 56 -11.26 0.47 -5.28
C LYS A 56 -10.03 0.28 -6.18
N PRO A 57 -10.11 0.59 -7.49
CA PRO A 57 -9.00 0.44 -8.44
C PRO A 57 -7.74 1.25 -8.07
N SER A 58 -7.86 2.22 -7.15
CA SER A 58 -6.74 2.98 -6.59
C SER A 58 -5.78 2.17 -5.72
N CYS A 59 -6.18 0.96 -5.28
CA CYS A 59 -5.38 0.06 -4.45
C CYS A 59 -4.76 -1.10 -5.27
N ALA A 60 -4.65 -0.92 -6.59
CA ALA A 60 -3.93 -1.84 -7.44
C ALA A 60 -2.42 -1.68 -7.21
N VAL A 61 -1.72 -2.81 -7.06
CA VAL A 61 -0.26 -2.83 -7.14
C VAL A 61 0.10 -2.69 -8.62
N PHE A 62 0.68 -1.56 -8.99
CA PHE A 62 1.27 -1.35 -10.31
C PHE A 62 2.70 -1.92 -10.31
N TYR A 63 3.05 -2.70 -11.34
CA TYR A 63 4.40 -3.24 -11.57
C TYR A 63 5.26 -2.26 -12.35
#